data_AF-J9W792-F1
#
_entry.id   AF-J9W792-F1
#
_cell.length_a   1.000
_cell.length_b   1.000
_cell.length_c   1.000
_cell.angle_alpha   90.00
_cell.angle_beta   90.00
_cell.angle_gamma   90.00
#
_symmetry.space_group_name_H-M   'P 1'
#
loop_
_entity.id
_entity.type
_entity.pdbx_description
1 polymer ?
#
loop_
_entity_poly.entity_id
_entity_poly.type
_entity_poly.pdbx_seq_one_letter_code
_entity_poly.pdbx_strand_id
1 'polypeptide(L)' 'MIAPDSFQLSDIDGSSSAIDEVVPADREDQVREAAQSCPEQAIMITED' A
#
# COMPACT_ATOMS: atom_id res chain seq x y z
N MET A 1 7.85 -6.92 -0.06
CA MET A 1 6.74 -5.96 -0.14
C MET A 1 6.80 -5.29 -1.51
N ILE A 2 5.69 -5.22 -2.25
CA ILE A 2 5.65 -4.78 -3.67
C ILE A 2 5.83 -3.26 -3.80
N ALA A 3 5.24 -2.48 -2.89
CA ALA A 3 5.31 -1.01 -2.87
C ALA A 3 5.93 -0.50 -1.55
N PRO A 4 7.22 -0.79 -1.27
CA PRO A 4 7.85 -0.44 0.02
C PRO A 4 7.94 1.06 0.27
N ASP A 5 7.90 1.89 -0.77
CA ASP A 5 7.92 3.35 -0.66
C ASP A 5 6.53 3.96 -0.46
N SER A 6 5.48 3.14 -0.39
CA SER A 6 4.08 3.56 -0.16
C SER A 6 3.48 2.98 1.12
N PHE A 7 4.10 1.94 1.68
CA PHE A 7 3.63 1.27 2.88
C PHE A 7 4.76 1.06 3.88
N GLN A 8 4.47 1.29 5.15
CA GLN A 8 5.36 0.92 6.25
C GLN A 8 4.81 -0.28 7.00
N LEU A 9 5.71 -1.10 7.54
CA LEU A 9 5.39 -2.19 8.45
C LEU A 9 5.55 -1.72 9.89
N SER A 10 4.58 -2.03 10.74
CA SER A 10 4.67 -1.82 12.17
C SER A 10 5.57 -2.88 12.81
N ASP A 11 6.60 -2.46 13.56
CA ASP A 11 7.47 -3.36 14.33
C ASP A 11 6.77 -3.94 15.58
N ILE A 12 5.59 -3.40 15.95
CA ILE A 12 4.86 -3.80 17.16
C ILE A 12 3.95 -4.99 16.88
N ASP A 13 3.18 -4.91 15.80
CA ASP A 13 2.12 -5.88 15.47
C ASP A 13 2.24 -6.45 14.05
N GLY A 14 3.24 -6.04 13.27
CA GLY A 14 3.45 -6.53 11.91
C GLY A 14 2.38 -6.07 10.92
N SER A 15 1.51 -5.13 11.29
CA SER A 15 0.52 -4.57 10.37
C SER A 15 1.17 -3.61 9.37
N SER A 16 0.61 -3.53 8.17
CA SER A 16 1.07 -2.61 7.11
C SER A 16 0.13 -1.41 7.04
N SER A 17 0.66 -0.20 6.85
CA SER A 17 -0.12 1.03 6.71
C SER A 17 0.46 1.94 5.63
N ALA A 18 -0.38 2.72 4.96
CA ALA A 18 0.05 3.69 3.97
C ALA A 18 0.90 4.80 4.63
N ILE A 19 1.97 5.23 3.97
CA ILE A 19 2.86 6.30 4.45
C ILE A 19 2.26 7.67 4.14
N ASP A 20 1.66 7.82 2.96
CA ASP A 20 1.01 9.03 2.48
C ASP A 20 -0.44 8.71 2.07
N GLU A 21 -1.34 9.68 2.22
CA GLU A 21 -2.74 9.53 1.80
C GLU A 21 -2.91 9.62 0.28
N VAL A 22 -2.00 10.35 -0.40
CA VAL A 22 -2.02 10.53 -1.86
C VAL A 22 -0.87 9.76 -2.47
N VAL A 23 -1.19 8.87 -3.40
CA VAL A 23 -0.19 8.09 -4.12
C VAL A 23 0.39 8.94 -5.26
N PRO A 24 1.72 9.12 -5.33
CA PRO A 24 2.37 9.76 -6.48
C PRO A 24 2.13 8.98 -7.77
N ALA A 25 1.98 9.69 -8.90
CA ALA A 25 1.68 9.08 -10.20
C ALA A 25 2.69 8.01 -10.64
N ASP A 26 3.96 8.14 -10.25
CA ASP A 26 5.03 7.17 -10.54
C ASP A 26 4.95 5.89 -9.68
N ARG A 27 4.07 5.86 -8.67
CA ARG A 27 3.89 4.75 -7.71
C ARG A 27 2.52 4.08 -7.78
N GLU A 28 1.58 4.64 -8.56
CA GLU A 28 0.21 4.11 -8.68
C GLU A 28 0.18 2.64 -9.08
N ASP A 29 1.00 2.24 -10.06
CA ASP A 29 1.04 0.84 -10.53
C ASP A 29 1.52 -0.12 -9.44
N GLN A 30 2.53 0.28 -8.66
CA GLN A 30 3.04 -0.53 -7.55
C GLN A 30 2.00 -0.67 -6.44
N VAL A 31 1.28 0.42 -6.10
CA VAL A 31 0.21 0.39 -5.10
C VAL A 31 -0.96 -0.46 -5.57
N ARG A 32 -1.33 -0.36 -6.84
CA ARG A 32 -2.38 -1.18 -7.47
C ARG A 32 -2.02 -2.67 -7.45
N GLU A 33 -0.77 -3.01 -7.77
CA GLU A 33 -0.27 -4.39 -7.69
C GLU A 33 -0.25 -4.90 -6.24
N ALA A 34 0.19 -4.08 -5.29
CA ALA A 34 0.19 -4.42 -3.87
C ALA A 34 -1.22 -4.73 -3.35
N ALA A 35 -2.21 -3.91 -3.73
CA ALA A 35 -3.60 -4.12 -3.36
C ALA A 35 -4.16 -5.43 -3.94
N GLN A 36 -3.91 -5.71 -5.22
CA GLN A 36 -4.35 -6.95 -5.88
C GLN A 36 -3.69 -8.20 -5.30
N SER A 37 -2.42 -8.08 -4.90
CA SER A 37 -1.63 -9.19 -4.37
C SER A 37 -1.87 -9.45 -2.88
N CYS A 38 -2.51 -8.54 -2.17
CA CYS A 38 -2.79 -8.67 -0.74
C CYS A 38 -3.75 -9.84 -0.51
N PRO A 39 -3.32 -10.97 0.09
CA PRO A 39 -4.18 -12.15 0.26
C PRO A 39 -5.44 -11.86 1.09
N GLU A 40 -5.33 -10.87 1.97
CA GLU A 40 -6.33 -10.51 2.97
C GLU A 40 -7.22 -9.37 2.47
N GLN A 41 -6.96 -8.84 1.28
CA GLN A 41 -7.69 -7.74 0.64
C GLN A 41 -7.80 -6.50 1.56
N ALA A 42 -6.73 -6.22 2.32
CA ALA A 42 -6.70 -5.18 3.35
C ALA A 42 -6.35 -3.78 2.82
N ILE A 43 -5.97 -3.65 1.54
CA ILE A 43 -5.57 -2.39 0.93
C ILE A 43 -6.71 -1.88 0.07
N MET A 44 -7.24 -0.71 0.40
CA MET A 44 -8.28 -0.03 -0.37
C MET A 44 -7.68 1.20 -1.06
N ILE A 45 -7.94 1.33 -2.36
CA ILE A 45 -7.53 2.49 -3.16
C ILE A 45 -8.81 3.23 -3.55
N THR A 46 -8.86 4.53 -3.30
CA THR A 46 -9.96 5.40 -3.70
C THR A 46 -9.48 6.36 -4.79
N GLU A 47 -10.36 6.65 -5.73
CA GLU A 47 -10.18 7.71 -6.72
C GLU A 47 -11.02 8.91 -6.27
N ASP A 48 -10.45 10.12 -6.28
CA ASP A 48 -11.17 11.39 -6.10
C ASP A 48 -11.79 11.88 -7.42
#